data_AF-A0AAN8QYW4-F1
#
_entry.id   AF-A0AAN8QYW4-F1
#
_cell.length_a   1.000
_cell.length_b   1.000
_cell.length_c   1.000
_cell.angle_alpha   90.00
_cell.angle_beta   90.00
_cell.angle_gamma   90.00
#
_symmetry.space_group_name_H-M   'P 1'
#
loop_
_entity.id
_entity.type
_entity.pdbx_description
1 polymer ?
#
loop_
_entity_poly.entity_id
_entity_poly.type
_entity_poly.pdbx_seq_one_letter_code
_entity_poly.pdbx_strand_id
1 'polypeptide(L)'
;MLLCSSQGFYPETIEQVWFKDGQLLNTTLSDTQKEVNPDGSFTLHSYLPLSSGPSQTGLYLCLVNHSALSQPITVNHTVMSNGFPVSWLLIVVSIGAVLIVVILIIIFIKCTYFKRVTHLSPLGTSQEPGHTVSSLSLSWTLADNQNTGLMLANLSAMMTHGFKSSKQDFIFGPWKVTAAKTHIMKSKDIERLGEEMHMPSLPEMLFGDNVLRIQHTDGYGIEFNAIDALKRVNNMQDSVKVACAQEWQESRADSEHSKEAVKHYDWTYTTDYRGTLLGEDLQMRATETSERIDMEKLKAREQIMFFDDVLLFEDELHDHGVSMISVKIRVMPTSFFLLLRFFLRVDGVLIRINDTRLYHETGKNYMIREFSTRESKISELKNVPAALYTDPNEIAQHLTLKLTECEKLELPETAPQPGDKEAPQ
;
A
#
# COMPACT_ATOMS: atom_id res chain seq x y z
N MET A 1 6.68 -27.42 8.18
CA MET A 1 7.31 -27.05 9.46
C MET A 1 7.53 -25.55 9.43
N LEU A 2 7.13 -24.83 10.47
CA LEU A 2 7.39 -23.40 10.62
C LEU A 2 8.56 -23.19 11.58
N LEU A 3 9.40 -22.20 11.31
CA LEU A 3 10.53 -21.82 12.16
C LEU A 3 10.33 -20.36 12.58
N CYS A 4 10.39 -20.10 13.88
CA CYS A 4 10.49 -18.76 14.44
C CYS A 4 11.83 -18.61 15.15
N SER A 5 12.63 -17.62 14.76
CA SER A 5 13.98 -17.40 15.27
C SER A 5 14.09 -16.02 15.91
N SER A 6 14.57 -15.99 17.15
CA SER A 6 14.93 -14.77 17.87
C SER A 6 16.45 -14.78 18.10
N GLN A 7 17.17 -13.78 17.60
CA GLN A 7 18.64 -13.73 17.61
C GLN A 7 19.14 -12.48 18.33
N GLY A 8 20.30 -12.59 18.96
CA GLY A 8 21.03 -11.44 19.51
C GLY A 8 20.39 -10.79 20.73
N PHE A 9 19.62 -11.54 21.53
CA PHE A 9 18.90 -10.98 22.69
C PHE A 9 19.65 -11.20 24.01
N TYR A 10 19.47 -10.27 24.95
CA TYR A 10 19.98 -10.33 26.32
C TYR A 10 19.08 -9.48 27.22
N PRO A 11 18.68 -9.91 28.44
CA PRO A 11 19.10 -11.12 29.17
C PRO A 11 18.46 -12.42 28.64
N GLU A 12 18.85 -13.56 29.22
CA GLU A 12 18.48 -14.92 28.78
C GLU A 12 16.96 -15.19 28.73
N THR A 13 16.18 -14.54 29.61
CA THR A 13 14.75 -14.78 29.79
C THR A 13 13.93 -14.24 28.62
N ILE A 14 13.33 -15.12 27.84
CA ILE A 14 12.48 -14.80 26.68
C ILE A 14 11.25 -15.71 26.69
N GLU A 15 10.10 -15.17 26.28
CA GLU A 15 8.87 -15.92 26.09
C GLU A 15 8.54 -15.95 24.59
N GLN A 16 8.56 -17.14 23.99
CA GLN A 16 8.30 -17.35 22.57
C GLN A 16 7.18 -18.38 22.42
N VAL A 17 6.03 -17.96 21.88
CA VAL A 17 4.82 -18.77 21.81
C VAL A 17 4.17 -18.72 20.43
N TRP A 18 3.47 -19.80 20.08
CA TRP A 18 2.77 -19.92 18.80
C TRP A 18 1.26 -19.75 18.98
N PHE A 19 0.62 -19.04 18.05
CA PHE A 19 -0.83 -19.02 17.91
C PHE A 19 -1.23 -19.52 16.53
N LYS A 20 -2.45 -20.06 16.45
CA LYS A 20 -3.13 -20.36 15.21
C LYS A 20 -4.54 -19.81 15.26
N ASP A 21 -4.90 -18.97 14.30
CA ASP A 21 -6.23 -18.35 14.19
C ASP A 21 -6.67 -17.68 15.52
N GLY A 22 -5.72 -17.05 16.22
CA GLY A 22 -5.93 -16.38 17.51
C GLY A 22 -5.95 -17.29 18.74
N GLN A 23 -5.82 -18.62 18.59
CA GLN A 23 -5.72 -19.57 19.71
C GLN A 23 -4.27 -19.96 20.00
N LEU A 24 -3.89 -19.95 21.27
CA LEU A 24 -2.56 -20.36 21.72
C LEU A 24 -2.34 -21.86 21.44
N LEU A 25 -1.25 -22.20 20.77
CA LEU A 25 -0.84 -23.58 20.53
C LEU A 25 -0.07 -24.13 21.73
N ASN A 26 -0.31 -25.39 22.10
CA ASN A 26 0.38 -26.04 23.21
C ASN A 26 1.90 -26.09 22.98
N THR A 27 2.68 -25.68 23.98
CA THR A 27 4.16 -25.63 23.93
C THR A 27 4.80 -26.99 23.67
N THR A 28 4.12 -28.10 23.99
CA THR A 28 4.59 -29.47 23.71
C THR A 28 4.60 -29.83 22.22
N LEU A 29 3.96 -29.02 21.37
CA LEU A 29 3.94 -29.22 19.93
C LEU A 29 5.15 -28.60 19.24
N SER A 30 5.84 -27.65 19.88
CA SER A 30 7.00 -26.97 19.32
C SER A 30 8.30 -27.51 19.91
N ASP A 31 9.30 -27.74 19.07
CA ASP A 31 10.68 -28.02 19.51
C ASP A 31 11.45 -26.70 19.65
N THR A 32 12.18 -26.52 20.76
CA THR A 32 12.91 -25.28 21.05
C THR A 32 14.40 -25.54 21.25
N GLN A 33 15.23 -24.88 20.44
CA GLN A 33 16.68 -24.97 20.49
C GLN A 33 17.28 -23.63 20.84
N LYS A 34 18.18 -23.60 21.82
CA LYS A 34 18.80 -22.37 22.33
C LYS A 34 20.31 -22.43 22.19
N GLU A 35 20.89 -21.34 21.70
CA GLU A 35 22.32 -21.19 21.46
C GLU A 35 22.85 -19.93 22.13
N VAL A 36 24.13 -19.98 22.54
CA VAL A 36 24.85 -18.83 23.09
C VAL A 36 25.83 -18.36 22.02
N ASN A 37 25.70 -17.09 21.62
CA ASN A 37 26.53 -16.50 20.59
C ASN A 37 27.91 -16.13 21.15
N PRO A 38 28.96 -16.04 20.31
CA PRO A 38 30.32 -15.69 20.75
C PRO A 38 30.43 -14.32 21.42
N ASP A 39 29.49 -13.41 21.15
CA ASP A 39 29.40 -12.07 21.73
C ASP A 39 28.69 -12.04 23.11
N GLY A 40 28.24 -13.19 23.61
CA GLY A 40 27.53 -13.34 24.88
C GLY A 40 26.01 -13.11 24.80
N SER A 41 25.46 -12.83 23.60
CA SER A 41 24.02 -12.78 23.37
C SER A 41 23.42 -14.18 23.18
N PHE A 42 22.09 -14.30 23.24
CA PHE A 42 21.39 -15.57 23.05
C PHE A 42 20.63 -15.61 21.72
N THR A 43 20.50 -16.83 21.19
CA THR A 43 19.66 -17.16 20.04
C THR A 43 18.70 -18.28 20.42
N LEU A 44 17.43 -18.16 20.04
CA LEU A 44 16.38 -19.15 20.28
C LEU A 44 15.65 -19.46 18.96
N HIS A 45 15.56 -20.74 18.65
CA HIS A 45 14.83 -21.27 17.51
C HIS A 45 13.65 -22.10 18.03
N SER A 46 12.44 -21.83 17.53
CA SER A 46 11.26 -22.64 17.79
C SER A 46 10.73 -23.22 16.49
N TYR A 47 10.57 -24.54 16.44
CA TYR A 47 10.13 -25.31 15.30
C TYR A 47 8.74 -25.88 15.55
N LEU A 48 7.77 -25.51 14.71
CA LEU A 48 6.41 -26.04 14.74
C LEU A 48 6.21 -27.06 13.59
N PRO A 49 6.07 -28.37 13.87
CA PRO A 49 5.76 -29.37 12.87
C PRO A 49 4.34 -29.18 12.34
N LEU A 50 4.19 -29.16 11.02
CA LEU A 50 2.88 -29.09 10.36
C LEU A 50 2.57 -30.47 9.78
N SER A 51 1.38 -31.00 10.08
CA SER A 51 0.86 -32.22 9.45
C SER A 51 0.24 -31.91 8.08
N SER A 52 0.19 -32.88 7.17
CA SER A 52 -0.51 -32.72 5.88
C SER A 52 -2.01 -32.97 6.06
N GLY A 53 -2.81 -31.89 6.09
CA GLY A 53 -4.27 -31.98 6.15
C GLY A 53 -4.97 -30.62 6.05
N PRO A 54 -6.25 -30.57 5.63
CA PRO A 54 -7.01 -29.33 5.47
C PRO A 54 -7.16 -28.54 6.76
N SER A 55 -7.09 -29.23 7.91
CA SER A 55 -7.14 -28.63 9.25
C SER A 55 -5.90 -27.81 9.62
N GLN A 56 -4.81 -27.85 8.82
CA GLN A 56 -3.59 -27.07 9.08
C GLN A 56 -3.54 -25.74 8.32
N THR A 57 -4.53 -25.48 7.47
CA THR A 57 -4.75 -24.16 6.86
C THR A 57 -5.12 -23.16 7.94
N GLY A 58 -4.53 -21.96 7.91
CA GLY A 58 -4.81 -20.93 8.89
C GLY A 58 -3.68 -19.92 9.05
N LEU A 59 -3.93 -18.89 9.86
CA LEU A 59 -2.97 -17.87 10.22
C LEU A 59 -2.16 -18.31 11.43
N TYR A 60 -0.86 -18.54 11.25
CA TYR A 60 0.07 -18.82 12.34
C TYR A 60 0.76 -17.53 12.78
N LEU A 61 0.89 -17.35 14.08
CA LEU A 61 1.56 -16.20 14.67
C LEU A 61 2.63 -16.69 15.64
N CYS A 62 3.84 -16.14 15.56
CA CYS A 62 4.86 -16.30 16.58
C CYS A 62 4.95 -15.02 17.39
N LEU A 63 4.62 -15.09 18.68
CA LEU A 63 4.74 -13.98 19.62
C LEU A 63 6.04 -14.13 20.40
N VAL A 64 6.82 -13.07 20.44
CA VAL A 64 8.09 -12.95 21.16
C VAL A 64 7.99 -11.82 22.17
N ASN A 65 8.10 -12.17 23.44
CA ASN A 65 8.07 -11.24 24.56
C ASN A 65 9.41 -11.31 25.30
N HIS A 66 10.06 -10.16 25.45
CA HIS A 66 11.41 -10.04 26.03
C HIS A 66 11.57 -8.70 26.74
N SER A 67 12.36 -8.66 27.81
CA SER A 67 12.51 -7.45 28.64
C SER A 67 13.18 -6.27 27.92
N ALA A 68 13.92 -6.52 26.84
CA ALA A 68 14.51 -5.47 26.00
C ALA A 68 13.51 -4.86 25.01
N LEU A 69 12.32 -5.44 24.87
CA LEU A 69 11.25 -4.95 24.01
C LEU A 69 10.25 -4.13 24.84
N SER A 70 9.88 -2.94 24.35
CA SER A 70 8.83 -2.12 24.99
C SER A 70 7.43 -2.70 24.80
N GLN A 71 7.23 -3.51 23.76
CA GLN A 71 6.02 -4.27 23.45
C GLN A 71 6.38 -5.61 22.82
N PRO A 72 5.58 -6.69 23.01
CA PRO A 72 5.84 -7.98 22.40
C PRO A 72 5.75 -7.89 20.86
N ILE A 73 6.67 -8.57 20.18
CA ILE A 73 6.70 -8.63 18.71
C ILE A 73 5.90 -9.85 18.26
N THR A 74 5.06 -9.69 17.24
CA THR A 74 4.30 -10.78 16.62
C THR A 74 4.63 -10.89 15.14
N VAL A 75 5.03 -12.08 14.69
CA VAL A 75 5.29 -12.39 13.28
C VAL A 75 4.19 -13.30 12.77
N ASN A 76 3.56 -12.96 11.64
CA ASN A 76 2.45 -13.71 11.04
C ASN A 76 2.88 -14.52 9.81
N HIS A 77 2.27 -15.69 9.60
CA HIS A 77 2.48 -16.52 8.42
C HIS A 77 1.21 -17.33 8.10
N THR A 78 0.72 -17.23 6.87
CA THR A 78 -0.46 -17.96 6.40
C THR A 78 -0.05 -19.26 5.71
N VAL A 79 -0.62 -20.38 6.15
CA VAL A 79 -0.42 -21.69 5.50
C VAL A 79 -1.65 -22.00 4.67
N MET A 80 -1.48 -22.16 3.36
CA MET A 80 -2.55 -22.57 2.44
C MET A 80 -2.44 -24.07 2.11
N SER A 81 -3.55 -24.80 2.21
CA SER A 81 -3.64 -26.19 1.74
C SER A 81 -3.90 -26.21 0.24
N ASN A 82 -2.95 -26.74 -0.54
CA ASN A 82 -3.08 -26.97 -1.99
C ASN A 82 -4.03 -28.14 -2.35
N GLY A 83 -5.16 -28.26 -1.64
CA GLY A 83 -6.18 -29.24 -1.91
C GLY A 83 -7.32 -28.61 -2.70
N PHE A 84 -7.33 -28.77 -4.03
CA PHE A 84 -8.52 -28.45 -4.82
C PHE A 84 -9.69 -29.27 -4.29
N PRO A 85 -10.78 -28.64 -3.79
CA PRO A 85 -11.93 -29.40 -3.31
C PRO A 85 -12.52 -30.15 -4.50
N VAL A 86 -12.55 -31.48 -4.44
CA VAL A 86 -13.16 -32.38 -5.44
C VAL A 86 -14.59 -31.95 -5.85
N SER A 87 -15.28 -31.20 -5.00
CA SER A 87 -16.56 -30.54 -5.29
C SER A 87 -16.50 -29.58 -6.49
N TRP A 88 -15.44 -28.79 -6.64
CA TRP A 88 -15.29 -27.84 -7.74
C TRP A 88 -15.07 -28.53 -9.09
N LEU A 89 -14.35 -29.66 -9.11
CA LEU A 89 -14.21 -30.50 -10.30
C LEU A 89 -15.57 -31.03 -10.80
N LEU A 90 -16.46 -31.43 -9.89
CA LEU A 90 -17.80 -31.91 -10.25
C LEU A 90 -18.71 -30.79 -10.78
N ILE A 91 -18.56 -29.57 -10.26
CA ILE A 91 -19.32 -28.39 -10.74
C ILE A 91 -18.89 -28.01 -12.15
N VAL A 92 -17.58 -27.99 -12.44
CA VAL A 92 -17.07 -27.66 -13.78
C VAL A 92 -17.51 -28.71 -14.81
N VAL A 93 -17.47 -30.01 -14.46
CA VAL A 93 -17.92 -31.09 -15.34
C VAL A 93 -19.43 -31.02 -15.60
N SER A 94 -20.23 -30.67 -14.60
CA SER A 94 -21.69 -30.57 -14.77
C SER A 94 -22.09 -29.38 -15.65
N ILE A 95 -21.46 -28.21 -15.50
CA ILE A 95 -21.69 -27.04 -16.36
C ILE A 95 -21.31 -27.36 -17.82
N GLY A 96 -20.17 -28.02 -18.05
CA GLY A 96 -19.75 -28.44 -19.38
C GLY A 96 -20.74 -29.38 -20.06
N ALA A 97 -21.27 -30.36 -19.31
CA ALA A 97 -22.28 -31.29 -19.83
C ALA A 97 -23.59 -30.59 -20.22
N VAL A 98 -24.05 -29.62 -19.42
CA VAL A 98 -25.26 -28.84 -19.71
C VAL A 98 -25.08 -28.00 -20.98
N LEU A 99 -23.93 -27.35 -21.15
CA LEU A 99 -23.64 -26.56 -22.36
C LEU A 99 -23.65 -27.43 -23.63
N ILE A 100 -23.09 -28.64 -23.57
CA ILE A 100 -23.11 -29.58 -24.70
C ILE A 100 -24.55 -29.97 -25.06
N VAL A 101 -25.40 -30.27 -24.07
CA VAL A 101 -26.81 -30.62 -24.31
C VAL A 101 -27.57 -29.46 -24.94
N VAL A 102 -27.35 -28.22 -24.47
CA VAL A 102 -27.98 -27.02 -25.03
C VAL A 102 -27.57 -26.81 -26.50
N ILE A 103 -26.29 -26.99 -26.82
CA ILE A 103 -25.78 -26.90 -28.19
C ILE A 103 -26.44 -27.96 -29.09
N LEU A 104 -26.57 -29.20 -28.63
CA LEU A 104 -27.23 -30.26 -29.38
C LEU A 104 -28.72 -29.98 -29.63
N ILE A 105 -29.42 -29.39 -28.65
CA ILE A 105 -30.83 -28.97 -28.79
C ILE A 105 -30.95 -27.85 -29.84
N ILE A 106 -30.05 -26.85 -29.80
CA ILE A 106 -30.04 -25.76 -30.79
C ILE A 106 -29.80 -26.29 -32.21
N ILE A 107 -28.87 -27.24 -32.37
CA ILE A 107 -28.59 -27.90 -33.65
C ILE A 107 -29.82 -28.68 -34.12
N PHE A 108 -30.50 -29.42 -33.23
CA PHE A 108 -31.71 -30.17 -33.56
C PHE A 108 -32.87 -29.27 -34.00
N ILE A 109 -33.06 -28.13 -33.33
CA ILE A 109 -34.07 -27.12 -33.70
C ILE A 109 -33.73 -26.52 -35.08
N LYS A 110 -32.47 -26.17 -35.35
CA LYS A 110 -32.04 -25.70 -36.67
C LYS A 110 -32.24 -26.76 -37.77
N CYS A 111 -31.93 -28.02 -37.50
CA CYS A 111 -32.11 -29.12 -38.46
C CYS A 111 -33.59 -29.42 -38.77
N THR A 112 -34.47 -29.31 -37.78
CA THR A 112 -35.92 -29.51 -37.97
C THR A 112 -36.58 -28.32 -38.66
N TYR A 113 -36.11 -27.10 -38.40
CA TYR A 113 -36.56 -25.89 -39.11
C TYR A 113 -36.13 -25.91 -40.59
N PHE A 114 -34.90 -26.34 -40.88
CA PHE A 114 -34.38 -26.41 -42.25
C PHE A 114 -35.10 -27.47 -43.11
N LYS A 115 -35.50 -28.61 -42.52
CA LYS A 115 -36.33 -29.62 -43.21
C LYS A 115 -37.75 -29.15 -43.54
N ARG A 116 -38.28 -28.16 -42.82
CA ARG A 116 -39.67 -27.68 -43.01
C ARG A 116 -39.81 -26.64 -44.11
N VAL A 117 -38.74 -25.90 -44.44
CA VAL A 117 -38.76 -24.81 -45.43
C VAL A 117 -38.58 -25.32 -46.87
N THR A 118 -38.02 -26.52 -47.08
CA THR A 118 -37.82 -27.09 -48.44
C THR A 118 -39.07 -27.71 -49.08
N HIS A 119 -40.25 -27.70 -48.44
CA HIS A 119 -41.45 -28.36 -48.97
C HIS A 119 -42.68 -27.46 -49.21
N LEU A 120 -42.57 -26.13 -49.18
CA LEU A 120 -43.69 -25.28 -49.60
C LEU A 120 -43.26 -24.04 -50.40
N SER A 121 -43.71 -24.00 -51.64
CA SER A 121 -43.97 -22.79 -52.42
C SER A 121 -45.15 -23.12 -53.38
N PRO A 122 -45.86 -22.12 -53.93
CA PRO A 122 -46.77 -21.23 -53.21
C PRO A 122 -48.17 -21.22 -53.88
N LEU A 123 -49.24 -20.95 -53.13
CA LEU A 123 -50.49 -20.45 -53.74
C LEU A 123 -51.39 -19.74 -52.72
N GLY A 124 -51.57 -18.44 -52.97
CA GLY A 124 -52.90 -17.86 -53.18
C GLY A 124 -53.88 -17.70 -52.02
N THR A 125 -54.28 -16.44 -51.85
CA THR A 125 -55.64 -15.92 -51.50
C THR A 125 -56.06 -15.74 -50.04
N SER A 126 -56.20 -14.44 -49.73
CA SER A 126 -57.19 -13.69 -48.94
C SER A 126 -57.71 -14.20 -47.59
N GLN A 127 -57.63 -13.27 -46.63
CA GLN A 127 -58.76 -12.66 -45.89
C GLN A 127 -58.60 -12.70 -44.35
N GLU A 128 -58.50 -11.50 -43.78
CA GLU A 128 -58.72 -11.12 -42.37
C GLU A 128 -60.17 -11.43 -41.91
N PRO A 129 -60.55 -11.41 -40.61
CA PRO A 129 -60.04 -10.50 -39.57
C PRO A 129 -59.96 -11.05 -38.11
N GLY A 130 -59.37 -10.22 -37.22
CA GLY A 130 -60.06 -9.92 -35.96
C GLY A 130 -59.40 -10.33 -34.63
N HIS A 131 -59.05 -9.29 -33.88
CA HIS A 131 -59.30 -9.12 -32.44
C HIS A 131 -58.19 -9.38 -31.39
N THR A 132 -57.95 -8.28 -30.68
CA THR A 132 -57.86 -8.09 -29.21
C THR A 132 -56.54 -8.33 -28.49
N VAL A 133 -56.01 -7.20 -28.03
CA VAL A 133 -55.05 -7.01 -26.94
C VAL A 133 -55.62 -7.55 -25.62
N SER A 134 -54.82 -8.32 -24.89
CA SER A 134 -54.89 -8.34 -23.43
C SER A 134 -53.49 -8.50 -22.83
N SER A 135 -53.21 -7.60 -21.90
CA SER A 135 -52.02 -7.46 -21.07
C SER A 135 -51.96 -8.54 -19.99
N LEU A 136 -50.77 -9.06 -19.68
CA LEU A 136 -50.46 -9.58 -18.35
C LEU A 136 -49.08 -9.11 -17.89
N SER A 137 -49.09 -8.43 -16.75
CA SER A 137 -47.96 -8.05 -15.92
C SER A 137 -47.43 -9.24 -15.14
N LEU A 138 -46.11 -9.32 -14.96
CA LEU A 138 -45.48 -10.22 -14.00
C LEU A 138 -44.82 -9.39 -12.90
N SER A 139 -45.31 -9.57 -11.68
CA SER A 139 -44.70 -9.12 -10.44
C SER A 139 -43.78 -10.22 -9.91
N TRP A 140 -42.64 -9.84 -9.35
CA TRP A 140 -41.75 -10.77 -8.65
C TRP A 140 -41.90 -10.56 -7.14
N THR A 141 -42.28 -11.63 -6.44
CA THR A 141 -42.17 -11.76 -4.99
C THR A 141 -40.77 -12.25 -4.64
N LEU A 142 -40.02 -11.48 -3.84
CA LEU A 142 -38.80 -11.93 -3.18
C LEU A 142 -39.18 -12.95 -2.10
N ALA A 143 -38.71 -14.18 -2.25
CA ALA A 143 -38.71 -15.17 -1.19
C ALA A 143 -37.55 -14.86 -0.25
N ASP A 144 -37.91 -14.45 0.97
CA ASP A 144 -37.02 -14.25 2.10
C ASP A 144 -36.41 -15.61 2.50
N ASN A 145 -35.08 -15.73 2.42
CA ASN A 145 -34.37 -16.92 2.91
C ASN A 145 -33.57 -16.55 4.16
N GLN A 146 -34.09 -17.01 5.30
CA GLN A 146 -33.48 -16.92 6.61
C GLN A 146 -32.16 -17.70 6.64
N ASN A 147 -31.02 -17.03 6.48
CA ASN A 147 -29.77 -17.48 7.11
C ASN A 147 -28.71 -16.37 7.27
N THR A 148 -29.11 -15.15 7.63
CA THR A 148 -28.22 -14.00 7.89
C THR A 148 -28.05 -13.73 9.38
N GLY A 149 -27.95 -14.79 10.20
CA GLY A 149 -27.91 -14.70 11.66
C GLY A 149 -26.55 -14.98 12.32
N LEU A 150 -25.51 -15.40 11.59
CA LEU A 150 -24.24 -15.82 12.21
C LEU A 150 -22.94 -15.34 11.53
N MET A 151 -23.04 -14.38 10.61
CA MET A 151 -21.86 -13.72 9.99
C MET A 151 -21.68 -12.25 10.42
N LEU A 152 -22.63 -11.67 11.15
CA LEU A 152 -22.53 -10.30 11.69
C LEU A 152 -21.94 -10.23 13.10
N ALA A 153 -21.74 -11.37 13.77
CA ALA A 153 -21.13 -11.40 15.10
C ALA A 153 -19.58 -11.43 15.06
N ASN A 154 -18.96 -11.89 13.96
CA ASN A 154 -17.50 -11.96 13.85
C ASN A 154 -16.85 -10.76 13.13
N LEU A 155 -17.62 -9.91 12.44
CA LEU A 155 -17.13 -8.59 12.02
C LEU A 155 -17.15 -7.55 13.15
N SER A 156 -17.83 -7.83 14.26
CA SER A 156 -17.79 -6.95 15.44
C SER A 156 -16.57 -7.22 16.34
N ALA A 157 -15.99 -8.43 16.27
CA ALA A 157 -14.84 -8.82 17.09
C ALA A 157 -13.47 -8.38 16.52
N MET A 158 -13.39 -7.96 15.25
CA MET A 158 -12.17 -7.38 14.66
C MET A 158 -12.17 -5.84 14.66
N MET A 159 -13.24 -5.21 15.15
CA MET A 159 -13.31 -3.74 15.34
C MET A 159 -12.96 -3.28 16.76
N THR A 160 -12.28 -4.11 17.56
CA THR A 160 -12.02 -3.82 19.00
C THR A 160 -10.58 -3.98 19.48
N HIS A 161 -9.62 -4.36 18.61
CA HIS A 161 -8.21 -4.00 18.84
C HIS A 161 -7.91 -2.73 18.06
N GLY A 162 -8.35 -1.60 18.63
CA GLY A 162 -8.22 -0.29 18.00
C GLY A 162 -6.77 0.00 17.64
N PHE A 163 -6.52 0.33 16.37
CA PHE A 163 -5.35 1.09 15.98
C PHE A 163 -5.25 2.29 16.92
N LYS A 164 -4.28 2.27 17.82
CA LYS A 164 -4.13 3.33 18.81
C LYS A 164 -3.50 4.50 18.10
N SER A 165 -4.33 5.48 17.73
CA SER A 165 -3.84 6.77 17.22
C SER A 165 -2.71 7.26 18.12
N SER A 166 -1.55 7.49 17.52
CA SER A 166 -0.36 7.89 18.23
C SER A 166 0.07 9.24 17.71
N LYS A 167 0.24 10.20 18.62
CA LYS A 167 0.83 11.50 18.32
C LYS A 167 2.07 11.66 19.18
N GLN A 168 3.20 11.90 18.54
CA GLN A 168 4.46 12.17 19.20
C GLN A 168 4.93 13.57 18.83
N ASP A 169 5.24 14.36 19.85
CA ASP A 169 5.82 15.68 19.68
C ASP A 169 7.24 15.65 20.24
N PHE A 170 8.21 16.14 19.48
CA PHE A 170 9.61 16.27 19.90
C PHE A 170 10.10 17.69 19.65
N ILE A 171 10.83 18.25 20.61
CA ILE A 171 11.35 19.61 20.54
C ILE A 171 12.86 19.55 20.28
N PHE A 172 13.29 20.27 19.24
CA PHE A 172 14.67 20.41 18.82
C PHE A 172 15.01 21.90 18.64
N GLY A 173 15.52 22.54 19.69
CA GLY A 173 15.74 23.99 19.68
C GLY A 173 14.42 24.74 19.42
N PRO A 174 14.35 25.62 18.40
CA PRO A 174 13.11 26.31 18.02
C PRO A 174 12.19 25.45 17.13
N TRP A 175 12.56 24.22 16.82
CA TRP A 175 11.78 23.32 15.97
C TRP A 175 10.93 22.37 16.82
N LYS A 176 9.66 22.26 16.46
CA LYS A 176 8.75 21.24 16.95
C LYS A 176 8.49 20.22 15.84
N VAL A 177 8.91 18.98 16.05
CA VAL A 177 8.59 17.84 15.20
C VAL A 177 7.33 17.17 15.74
N THR A 178 6.31 17.01 14.91
CA THR A 178 5.04 16.35 15.25
C THR A 178 4.83 15.18 14.29
N ALA A 179 4.72 13.97 14.82
CA ALA A 179 4.38 12.77 14.07
C ALA A 179 3.01 12.26 14.54
N ALA A 180 2.02 12.27 13.67
CA ALA A 180 0.69 11.73 13.93
C ALA A 180 0.43 10.52 13.03
N LYS A 181 0.05 9.41 13.66
CA LYS A 181 -0.37 8.17 13.00
C LYS A 181 -1.76 7.82 13.47
N THR A 182 -2.63 7.56 12.53
CA THR A 182 -4.07 7.38 12.68
C THR A 182 -4.55 6.19 11.84
N HIS A 183 -5.84 5.89 11.92
CA HIS A 183 -6.46 4.83 11.15
C HIS A 183 -6.62 5.22 9.67
N ILE A 184 -6.77 4.20 8.81
CA ILE A 184 -7.11 4.39 7.39
C ILE A 184 -8.46 5.12 7.29
N MET A 185 -8.57 6.00 6.30
CA MET A 185 -9.81 6.72 6.02
C MET A 185 -10.98 5.77 5.77
N LYS A 186 -12.19 6.19 6.17
CA LYS A 186 -13.42 5.42 5.92
C LYS A 186 -13.82 5.53 4.46
N SER A 187 -14.45 4.50 3.91
CA SER A 187 -14.85 4.44 2.49
C SER A 187 -15.66 5.67 2.03
N LYS A 188 -16.57 6.18 2.85
CA LYS A 188 -17.36 7.39 2.52
C LYS A 188 -16.49 8.65 2.39
N ASP A 189 -15.48 8.80 3.24
CA ASP A 189 -14.57 9.94 3.20
C ASP A 189 -13.60 9.81 2.01
N ILE A 190 -13.22 8.58 1.64
CA ILE A 190 -12.43 8.26 0.44
C ILE A 190 -13.22 8.63 -0.83
N GLU A 191 -14.48 8.22 -0.95
CA GLU A 191 -15.33 8.54 -2.11
C GLU A 191 -15.50 10.06 -2.27
N ARG A 192 -15.81 10.77 -1.18
CA ARG A 192 -15.94 12.24 -1.19
C ARG A 192 -14.63 12.92 -1.60
N LEU A 193 -13.50 12.47 -1.07
CA LEU A 193 -12.20 13.03 -1.42
C LEU A 193 -11.83 12.71 -2.88
N GLY A 194 -12.18 11.54 -3.39
CA GLY A 194 -12.00 11.16 -4.80
C GLY A 194 -12.76 12.11 -5.74
N GLU A 195 -14.02 12.42 -5.40
CA GLU A 195 -14.82 13.40 -6.13
C GLU A 195 -14.21 14.82 -6.08
N GLU A 196 -13.76 15.28 -4.92
CA GLU A 196 -13.10 16.59 -4.75
C GLU A 196 -11.83 16.71 -5.59
N MET A 197 -11.02 15.64 -5.60
CA MET A 197 -9.73 15.57 -6.28
C MET A 197 -9.86 15.22 -7.77
N HIS A 198 -11.08 14.94 -8.24
CA HIS A 198 -11.39 14.46 -9.60
C HIS A 198 -10.60 13.18 -9.96
N MET A 199 -10.41 12.29 -8.98
CA MET A 199 -9.71 11.01 -9.13
C MET A 199 -10.73 9.86 -9.16
N PRO A 200 -10.65 8.93 -10.13
CA PRO A 200 -11.58 7.81 -10.23
C PRO A 200 -11.48 6.84 -9.05
N SER A 201 -10.29 6.69 -8.47
CA SER A 201 -10.04 5.88 -7.27
C SER A 201 -8.86 6.46 -6.50
N LEU A 202 -8.93 6.39 -5.17
CA LEU A 202 -7.82 6.69 -4.27
C LEU A 202 -7.16 5.39 -3.80
N PRO A 203 -5.93 5.44 -3.26
CA PRO A 203 -5.26 4.28 -2.68
C PRO A 203 -6.12 3.53 -1.66
N GLU A 204 -6.07 2.21 -1.67
CA GLU A 204 -6.82 1.36 -0.73
C GLU A 204 -6.53 1.69 0.73
N MET A 205 -5.25 1.87 1.08
CA MET A 205 -4.82 2.25 2.42
C MET A 205 -4.41 3.73 2.45
N LEU A 206 -5.40 4.63 2.49
CA LEU A 206 -5.17 6.07 2.60
C LEU A 206 -5.22 6.55 4.06
N PHE A 207 -4.13 7.08 4.57
CA PHE A 207 -4.05 7.67 5.91
C PHE A 207 -4.18 9.20 5.86
N GLY A 208 -5.41 9.69 5.71
CA GLY A 208 -5.69 11.12 5.53
C GLY A 208 -5.27 12.01 6.71
N ASP A 209 -5.36 11.52 7.94
CA ASP A 209 -4.97 12.25 9.15
C ASP A 209 -3.50 12.01 9.55
N ASN A 210 -2.75 11.18 8.82
CA ASN A 210 -1.33 10.99 9.07
C ASN A 210 -0.56 12.22 8.62
N VAL A 211 0.29 12.73 9.51
CA VAL A 211 1.13 13.88 9.20
C VAL A 211 2.45 13.77 9.92
N LEU A 212 3.52 14.11 9.20
CA LEU A 212 4.79 14.47 9.81
C LEU A 212 5.03 15.96 9.55
N ARG A 213 5.10 16.74 10.63
CA ARG A 213 5.22 18.20 10.58
C ARG A 213 6.47 18.66 11.33
N ILE A 214 7.24 19.54 10.71
CA ILE A 214 8.37 20.25 11.32
C ILE A 214 8.00 21.73 11.31
N GLN A 215 7.76 22.29 12.49
CA GLN A 215 7.30 23.67 12.65
C GLN A 215 8.28 24.48 13.51
N HIS A 216 8.63 25.67 13.06
CA HIS A 216 9.40 26.63 13.82
C HIS A 216 8.51 27.37 14.82
N THR A 217 9.07 27.88 15.92
CA THR A 217 8.35 28.74 16.88
C THR A 217 7.72 29.98 16.25
N ASP A 218 8.28 30.45 15.14
CA ASP A 218 7.81 31.63 14.39
C ASP A 218 6.66 31.29 13.42
N GLY A 219 6.12 30.07 13.47
CA GLY A 219 4.92 29.65 12.75
C GLY A 219 5.18 29.04 11.37
N TYR A 220 6.31 29.33 10.73
CA TYR A 220 6.70 28.70 9.46
C TYR A 220 7.16 27.26 9.64
N GLY A 221 7.15 26.47 8.56
CA GLY A 221 7.60 25.08 8.64
C GLY A 221 7.35 24.29 7.37
N ILE A 222 7.41 22.97 7.49
CA ILE A 222 7.09 22.03 6.41
C ILE A 222 6.33 20.83 6.98
N GLU A 223 5.35 20.34 6.25
CA GLU A 223 4.64 19.11 6.58
C GLU A 223 4.54 18.16 5.41
N PHE A 224 4.27 16.90 5.74
CA PHE A 224 4.11 15.80 4.81
C PHE A 224 2.81 15.10 5.14
N ASN A 225 1.85 15.16 4.23
CA ASN A 225 0.52 14.56 4.36
C ASN A 225 0.13 13.82 3.07
N ALA A 226 -0.80 12.86 3.17
CA ALA A 226 -1.20 12.03 2.04
C ALA A 226 -1.97 12.83 0.97
N ILE A 227 -2.81 13.77 1.40
CA ILE A 227 -3.74 14.49 0.54
C ILE A 227 -2.99 15.39 -0.44
N ASP A 228 -2.03 16.17 0.04
CA ASP A 228 -1.21 17.04 -0.80
C ASP A 228 -0.27 16.24 -1.70
N ALA A 229 0.17 15.06 -1.25
CA ALA A 229 0.91 14.13 -2.10
C ALA A 229 0.04 13.64 -3.28
N LEU A 230 -1.24 13.33 -3.03
CA LEU A 230 -2.20 12.92 -4.06
C LEU A 230 -2.59 14.06 -5.01
N LYS A 231 -2.62 15.32 -4.54
CA LYS A 231 -2.86 16.50 -5.41
C LYS A 231 -1.80 16.67 -6.50
N ARG A 232 -0.60 16.12 -6.26
CA ARG A 232 0.53 16.15 -7.21
C ARG A 232 0.53 14.96 -8.18
N VAL A 233 -0.37 13.99 -7.99
CA VAL A 233 -0.55 12.90 -8.96
C VAL A 233 -1.10 13.50 -10.25
N ASN A 234 -0.56 13.05 -11.38
CA ASN A 234 -0.99 13.54 -12.68
C ASN A 234 -2.41 13.05 -12.99
N ASN A 235 -3.41 13.88 -12.70
CA ASN A 235 -4.80 13.50 -12.84
C ASN A 235 -5.30 13.58 -14.30
N MET A 236 -4.68 14.38 -15.21
CA MET A 236 -5.19 14.58 -16.58
C MET A 236 -4.19 15.14 -17.63
N GLN A 237 -2.87 14.99 -17.49
CA GLN A 237 -1.93 15.41 -18.54
C GLN A 237 -1.54 14.26 -19.48
N ASP A 238 -1.94 14.44 -20.74
CA ASP A 238 -1.60 13.67 -21.93
C ASP A 238 -0.16 13.12 -21.98
N SER A 239 -0.05 11.91 -22.54
CA SER A 239 1.13 11.33 -23.18
C SER A 239 2.28 10.85 -22.29
N VAL A 240 2.03 9.84 -21.46
CA VAL A 240 3.00 8.74 -21.42
C VAL A 240 2.46 7.63 -22.31
N LYS A 241 2.95 7.57 -23.56
CA LYS A 241 3.01 6.32 -24.30
C LYS A 241 3.93 5.39 -23.51
N VAL A 242 3.43 4.83 -22.40
CA VAL A 242 4.11 3.72 -21.74
C VAL A 242 3.92 2.58 -22.72
N ALA A 243 5.02 2.09 -23.29
CA ALA A 243 5.01 0.85 -24.06
C ALA A 243 4.34 -0.32 -23.29
N CYS A 244 4.22 -0.20 -21.96
CA CYS A 244 3.49 -1.11 -21.08
C CYS A 244 1.95 -1.06 -21.22
N ALA A 245 1.35 0.05 -21.68
CA ALA A 245 -0.09 0.11 -21.91
C ALA A 245 -0.51 -0.82 -23.07
N GLN A 246 0.39 -1.05 -24.02
CA GLN A 246 0.14 -1.94 -25.16
C GLN A 246 0.24 -3.41 -24.76
N GLU A 247 1.24 -3.78 -23.93
CA GLU A 247 1.34 -5.12 -23.33
C GLU A 247 0.17 -5.42 -22.37
N TRP A 248 -0.29 -4.40 -21.63
CA TRP A 248 -1.48 -4.49 -20.77
C TRP A 248 -2.78 -4.61 -21.59
N GLN A 249 -2.91 -3.88 -22.70
CA GLN A 249 -4.05 -3.98 -23.64
C GLN A 249 -4.12 -5.34 -24.33
N GLU A 250 -2.99 -5.92 -24.73
CA GLU A 250 -2.93 -7.24 -25.37
C GLU A 250 -3.37 -8.36 -24.42
N SER A 251 -3.15 -8.21 -23.10
CA SER A 251 -3.62 -9.18 -22.10
C SER A 251 -5.14 -9.16 -21.83
N ARG A 252 -5.85 -8.10 -22.26
CA ARG A 252 -7.28 -7.87 -22.00
C ARG A 252 -8.16 -7.88 -23.27
N ALA A 253 -7.58 -8.17 -24.44
CA ALA A 253 -8.28 -8.18 -25.72
C ALA A 253 -9.38 -9.25 -25.86
N ASP A 254 -9.43 -10.25 -24.97
CA ASP A 254 -10.39 -11.37 -25.03
C ASP A 254 -11.69 -11.15 -24.26
N SER A 255 -11.88 -10.03 -23.55
CA SER A 255 -13.14 -9.75 -22.85
C SER A 255 -13.99 -8.72 -23.61
N GLU A 256 -15.16 -9.14 -24.09
CA GLU A 256 -16.10 -8.34 -24.92
C GLU A 256 -16.65 -7.04 -24.28
N HIS A 257 -16.22 -6.63 -23.10
CA HIS A 257 -16.84 -5.54 -22.32
C HIS A 257 -16.01 -4.26 -22.12
N SER A 258 -14.84 -4.10 -22.76
CA SER A 258 -14.07 -2.84 -22.62
C SER A 258 -13.93 -2.11 -23.95
N LYS A 259 -15.02 -1.47 -24.39
CA LYS A 259 -15.01 -0.41 -25.42
C LYS A 259 -15.54 0.92 -24.89
N GLU A 260 -15.35 1.18 -23.59
CA GLU A 260 -15.46 2.54 -23.07
C GLU A 260 -14.08 3.17 -23.08
N ALA A 261 -14.00 4.37 -23.65
CA ALA A 261 -12.78 5.15 -23.79
C ALA A 261 -12.10 5.30 -22.42
N VAL A 262 -11.04 4.52 -22.19
CA VAL A 262 -10.26 4.53 -20.95
C VAL A 262 -9.62 5.91 -20.82
N LYS A 263 -10.20 6.75 -19.96
CA LYS A 263 -9.60 8.02 -19.54
C LYS A 263 -8.20 7.72 -19.04
N HIS A 264 -7.21 8.43 -19.57
CA HIS A 264 -5.79 8.26 -19.28
C HIS A 264 -5.48 8.71 -17.85
N TYR A 265 -5.77 7.85 -16.89
CA TYR A 265 -5.50 8.07 -15.47
C TYR A 265 -4.27 7.27 -15.03
N ASP A 266 -3.38 7.92 -14.27
CA ASP A 266 -2.24 7.25 -13.67
C ASP A 266 -2.68 6.52 -12.38
N TRP A 267 -3.08 5.27 -12.53
CA TRP A 267 -3.42 4.36 -11.43
C TRP A 267 -2.21 3.98 -10.56
N THR A 268 -0.99 4.40 -10.92
CA THR A 268 0.21 4.14 -10.11
C THR A 268 0.40 5.12 -8.96
N TYR A 269 -0.41 6.18 -8.89
CA TYR A 269 -0.31 7.25 -7.89
C TYR A 269 1.08 7.89 -7.84
N THR A 270 1.80 7.95 -8.98
CA THR A 270 3.13 8.56 -9.03
C THR A 270 3.03 10.04 -8.67
N THR A 271 3.79 10.44 -7.65
CA THR A 271 3.82 11.81 -7.14
C THR A 271 5.25 12.33 -7.05
N ASP A 272 5.43 13.61 -7.39
CA ASP A 272 6.67 14.36 -7.24
C ASP A 272 6.67 15.24 -5.98
N TYR A 273 5.77 14.94 -5.03
CA TYR A 273 5.57 15.70 -3.80
C TYR A 273 6.86 15.86 -2.98
N ARG A 274 7.11 17.12 -2.56
CA ARG A 274 8.33 17.53 -1.83
C ARG A 274 8.05 18.11 -0.45
N GLY A 275 6.85 17.86 0.08
CA GLY A 275 6.35 18.48 1.31
C GLY A 275 5.64 19.82 1.07
N THR A 276 4.69 20.11 1.93
CA THR A 276 3.88 21.33 1.95
C THR A 276 4.53 22.35 2.86
N LEU A 277 4.89 23.51 2.32
CA LEU A 277 5.45 24.60 3.12
C LEU A 277 4.34 25.28 3.94
N LEU A 278 4.62 25.50 5.22
CA LEU A 278 3.71 26.12 6.19
C LEU A 278 4.11 27.55 6.50
N GLY A 279 3.11 28.37 6.82
CA GLY A 279 3.25 29.74 7.32
C GLY A 279 2.23 30.68 6.70
N GLU A 280 1.56 31.49 7.51
CA GLU A 280 0.59 32.50 7.03
C GLU A 280 1.30 33.79 6.61
N ASP A 281 2.15 34.33 7.50
CA ASP A 281 2.89 35.59 7.26
C ASP A 281 4.36 35.39 6.84
N LEU A 282 4.99 34.35 7.36
CA LEU A 282 6.40 34.00 7.12
C LEU A 282 6.46 32.61 6.50
N GLN A 283 7.10 32.47 5.35
CA GLN A 283 7.28 31.17 4.68
C GLN A 283 8.73 30.98 4.26
N MET A 284 9.19 29.74 4.30
CA MET A 284 10.52 29.39 3.78
C MET A 284 10.55 29.59 2.27
N ARG A 285 11.64 30.16 1.75
CA ARG A 285 11.82 30.38 0.32
C ARG A 285 12.66 29.25 -0.27
N ALA A 286 12.12 28.53 -1.25
CA ALA A 286 12.87 27.54 -2.00
C ALA A 286 13.67 28.23 -3.12
N THR A 287 14.98 28.08 -3.12
CA THR A 287 15.90 28.54 -4.16
C THR A 287 16.71 27.37 -4.70
N GLU A 288 16.94 27.33 -6.02
CA GLU A 288 17.79 26.27 -6.60
C GLU A 288 19.22 26.39 -6.09
N THR A 289 19.85 25.25 -5.81
CA THR A 289 21.22 25.23 -5.30
C THR A 289 22.03 24.07 -5.84
N SER A 290 23.34 24.25 -5.92
CA SER A 290 24.31 23.16 -6.17
C SER A 290 24.81 22.51 -4.88
N GLU A 291 24.46 23.05 -3.70
CA GLU A 291 24.81 22.46 -2.41
C GLU A 291 24.08 21.13 -2.23
N ARG A 292 24.81 20.11 -1.76
CA ARG A 292 24.31 18.75 -1.56
C ARG A 292 24.31 18.37 -0.10
N ILE A 293 23.43 17.45 0.28
CA ILE A 293 23.42 16.82 1.59
C ILE A 293 24.66 15.96 1.70
N ASP A 294 25.48 16.27 2.70
CA ASP A 294 26.68 15.49 3.01
C ASP A 294 26.28 14.15 3.65
N MET A 295 26.29 13.10 2.82
CA MET A 295 25.96 11.74 3.24
C MET A 295 26.98 11.16 4.22
N GLU A 296 28.22 11.67 4.26
CA GLU A 296 29.24 11.19 5.20
C GLU A 296 28.94 11.64 6.63
N LYS A 297 28.45 12.88 6.79
CA LYS A 297 27.94 13.36 8.09
C LYS A 297 26.80 12.49 8.61
N LEU A 298 25.91 12.02 7.74
CA LEU A 298 24.78 11.16 8.13
C LEU A 298 25.20 9.72 8.49
N LYS A 299 26.40 9.28 8.08
CA LYS A 299 26.97 7.98 8.50
C LYS A 299 27.65 8.06 9.86
N ALA A 300 27.91 9.26 10.39
CA ALA A 300 28.46 9.42 11.72
C ALA A 300 27.51 8.83 12.77
N ARG A 301 28.07 8.13 13.76
CA ARG A 301 27.30 7.51 14.84
C ARG A 301 26.94 8.54 15.90
N GLU A 302 26.03 9.45 15.57
CA GLU A 302 25.38 10.31 16.55
C GLU A 302 24.19 9.59 17.19
N GLN A 303 23.91 9.92 18.45
CA GLN A 303 22.75 9.36 19.14
C GLN A 303 21.47 9.91 18.50
N ILE A 304 20.62 9.01 18.01
CA ILE A 304 19.29 9.37 17.51
C ILE A 304 18.41 9.70 18.71
N MET A 305 18.09 10.97 18.90
CA MET A 305 17.24 11.45 19.99
C MET A 305 15.76 11.18 19.71
N PHE A 306 15.37 11.28 18.44
CA PHE A 306 14.01 11.02 17.98
C PHE A 306 14.03 10.34 16.62
N PHE A 307 13.22 9.29 16.48
CA PHE A 307 13.00 8.61 15.21
C PHE A 307 11.52 8.31 15.06
N ASP A 308 10.97 8.62 13.90
CA ASP A 308 9.62 8.20 13.55
C ASP A 308 9.50 7.89 12.05
N ASP A 309 8.54 7.03 11.72
CA ASP A 309 8.24 6.52 10.38
C ASP A 309 6.72 6.53 10.18
N VAL A 310 6.25 7.44 9.33
CA VAL A 310 4.83 7.71 9.09
C VAL A 310 4.48 7.28 7.66
N LEU A 311 3.64 6.26 7.54
CA LEU A 311 3.03 5.84 6.27
C LEU A 311 1.91 6.82 5.89
N LEU A 312 1.87 7.34 4.66
CA LEU A 312 0.81 8.26 4.22
C LEU A 312 -0.24 7.56 3.35
N PHE A 313 0.19 6.75 2.39
CA PHE A 313 -0.71 5.84 1.69
C PHE A 313 0.02 4.61 1.13
N GLU A 314 -0.76 3.57 0.89
CA GLU A 314 -0.32 2.34 0.24
C GLU A 314 -1.46 1.74 -0.61
N ASP A 315 -1.10 1.13 -1.74
CA ASP A 315 -2.00 0.49 -2.69
C ASP A 315 -1.33 -0.73 -3.31
N GLU A 316 -2.04 -1.86 -3.42
CA GLU A 316 -1.52 -3.11 -4.00
C GLU A 316 -1.71 -3.22 -5.51
N LEU A 317 -2.21 -2.15 -6.15
CA LEU A 317 -2.41 -2.05 -7.59
C LEU A 317 -3.23 -3.23 -8.16
N HIS A 318 -4.23 -3.71 -7.41
CA HIS A 318 -5.01 -4.92 -7.72
C HIS A 318 -4.14 -6.18 -7.89
N ASP A 319 -3.26 -6.46 -6.93
CA ASP A 319 -2.31 -7.59 -6.93
C ASP A 319 -1.24 -7.54 -8.05
N HIS A 320 -1.07 -6.41 -8.73
CA HIS A 320 -0.08 -6.24 -9.80
C HIS A 320 1.16 -5.45 -9.37
N GLY A 321 1.31 -5.17 -8.09
CA GLY A 321 2.48 -4.49 -7.57
C GLY A 321 2.26 -3.85 -6.22
N VAL A 322 2.93 -2.73 -5.99
CA VAL A 322 2.72 -1.89 -4.81
C VAL A 322 3.05 -0.44 -5.14
N SER A 323 2.21 0.49 -4.68
CA SER A 323 2.45 1.92 -4.67
C SER A 323 2.35 2.40 -3.23
N MET A 324 3.45 2.89 -2.67
CA MET A 324 3.55 3.25 -1.26
C MET A 324 4.30 4.56 -1.08
N ILE A 325 3.82 5.44 -0.20
CA ILE A 325 4.56 6.63 0.23
C ILE A 325 4.68 6.67 1.75
N SER A 326 5.91 6.84 2.23
CA SER A 326 6.21 6.97 3.66
C SER A 326 7.22 8.09 3.91
N VAL A 327 7.16 8.68 5.09
CA VAL A 327 8.08 9.73 5.54
C VAL A 327 8.72 9.34 6.86
N LYS A 328 10.06 9.38 6.90
CA LYS A 328 10.86 9.02 8.07
C LYS A 328 11.70 10.21 8.50
N ILE A 329 11.83 10.44 9.80
CA ILE A 329 12.71 11.46 10.36
C ILE A 329 13.63 10.87 11.41
N ARG A 330 14.87 11.35 11.42
CA ARG A 330 15.85 11.15 12.48
C ARG A 330 16.29 12.52 12.98
N VAL A 331 16.23 12.73 14.28
CA VAL A 331 16.73 13.95 14.93
C VAL A 331 17.94 13.59 15.77
N MET A 332 19.02 14.30 15.53
CA MET A 332 20.32 14.19 16.16
C MET A 332 20.57 15.43 17.02
N PRO A 333 21.57 15.46 17.92
CA PRO A 333 21.81 16.59 18.81
C PRO A 333 22.04 17.93 18.11
N THR A 334 22.58 17.92 16.89
CA THR A 334 22.94 19.14 16.13
C THR A 334 22.28 19.23 14.75
N SER A 335 21.49 18.23 14.36
CA SER A 335 20.88 18.19 13.03
C SER A 335 19.63 17.33 13.01
N PHE A 336 18.85 17.43 11.93
CA PHE A 336 17.84 16.43 11.63
C PHE A 336 17.88 16.07 10.14
N PHE A 337 17.48 14.83 9.86
CA PHE A 337 17.39 14.28 8.52
C PHE A 337 16.04 13.62 8.31
N LEU A 338 15.36 14.00 7.23
CA LEU A 338 14.08 13.45 6.83
C LEU A 338 14.17 12.85 5.43
N LEU A 339 13.52 11.71 5.24
CA LEU A 339 13.37 11.02 3.97
C LEU A 339 11.89 10.74 3.73
N LEU A 340 11.29 11.46 2.78
CA LEU A 340 10.04 11.07 2.14
C LEU A 340 10.39 10.17 0.95
N ARG A 341 9.84 8.96 0.92
CA ARG A 341 10.04 8.00 -0.16
C ARG A 341 8.70 7.55 -0.71
N PHE A 342 8.50 7.81 -1.99
CA PHE A 342 7.50 7.14 -2.80
C PHE A 342 8.16 5.95 -3.50
N PHE A 343 7.59 4.77 -3.31
CA PHE A 343 8.04 3.49 -3.86
C PHE A 343 6.93 2.90 -4.72
N LEU A 344 7.23 2.67 -5.99
CA LEU A 344 6.35 2.03 -6.94
C LEU A 344 7.05 0.81 -7.54
N ARG A 345 6.41 -0.35 -7.40
CA ARG A 345 6.77 -1.57 -8.12
C ARG A 345 5.56 -2.00 -8.92
N VAL A 346 5.74 -2.17 -10.22
CA VAL A 346 4.76 -2.82 -11.09
C VAL A 346 5.36 -4.15 -11.53
N ASP A 347 4.75 -5.24 -11.12
CA ASP A 347 5.33 -6.58 -11.26
C ASP A 347 5.55 -6.92 -12.74
N GLY A 348 6.76 -7.41 -13.05
CA GLY A 348 7.21 -7.68 -14.42
C GLY A 348 7.54 -6.45 -15.29
N VAL A 349 7.18 -5.24 -14.86
CA VAL A 349 7.30 -4.01 -15.68
C VAL A 349 8.47 -3.12 -15.24
N LEU A 350 8.35 -2.44 -14.10
CA LEU A 350 9.31 -1.44 -13.65
C LEU A 350 9.30 -1.24 -12.14
N ILE A 351 10.39 -0.66 -11.63
CA ILE A 351 10.51 -0.17 -10.26
C ILE A 351 10.91 1.30 -10.31
N ARG A 352 10.17 2.14 -9.61
CA ARG A 352 10.39 3.59 -9.50
C ARG A 352 10.45 4.01 -8.03
N ILE A 353 11.40 4.87 -7.72
CA ILE A 353 11.57 5.49 -6.40
C ILE A 353 11.71 6.99 -6.57
N ASN A 354 10.83 7.75 -5.93
CA ASN A 354 10.99 9.19 -5.75
C ASN A 354 11.37 9.45 -4.29
N ASP A 355 12.59 9.93 -4.07
CA ASP A 355 13.09 10.30 -2.75
C ASP A 355 13.14 11.82 -2.63
N THR A 356 12.49 12.38 -1.62
CA THR A 356 12.71 13.75 -1.14
C THR A 356 13.46 13.67 0.18
N ARG A 357 14.73 14.10 0.18
CA ARG A 357 15.57 14.20 1.38
C ARG A 357 15.58 15.63 1.87
N LEU A 358 15.45 15.82 3.18
CA LEU A 358 15.54 17.13 3.82
C LEU A 358 16.55 17.06 4.95
N TYR A 359 17.49 18.00 4.97
CA TYR A 359 18.54 18.08 5.99
C TYR A 359 18.66 19.50 6.53
N HIS A 360 18.78 19.60 7.85
CA HIS A 360 19.05 20.87 8.55
C HIS A 360 20.10 20.64 9.63
N GLU A 361 21.01 21.60 9.76
CA GLU A 361 22.09 21.62 10.76
C GLU A 361 21.92 22.88 11.60
N THR A 362 22.00 22.75 12.93
CA THR A 362 21.88 23.86 13.86
C THR A 362 22.91 24.95 13.54
N GLY A 363 22.47 26.20 13.50
CA GLY A 363 23.31 27.35 13.17
C GLY A 363 23.28 27.74 11.68
N LYS A 364 22.73 26.91 10.79
CA LYS A 364 22.42 27.31 9.42
C LYS A 364 21.05 27.99 9.35
N ASN A 365 20.95 29.07 8.58
CA ASN A 365 19.69 29.77 8.28
C ASN A 365 18.96 29.18 7.05
N TYR A 366 19.22 27.91 6.73
CA TYR A 366 18.55 27.22 5.63
C TYR A 366 18.47 25.71 5.89
N MET A 367 17.62 25.04 5.12
CA MET A 367 17.62 23.58 4.97
C MET A 367 18.00 23.22 3.54
N ILE A 368 18.56 22.04 3.33
CA ILE A 368 18.79 21.49 2.00
C ILE A 368 17.72 20.43 1.73
N ARG A 369 16.99 20.59 0.62
CA ARG A 369 16.01 19.64 0.10
C ARG A 369 16.51 19.06 -1.21
N GLU A 370 16.71 17.75 -1.27
CA GLU A 370 17.10 17.04 -2.49
C GLU A 370 15.97 16.11 -2.95
N PHE A 371 15.49 16.33 -4.16
CA PHE A 371 14.57 15.43 -4.84
C PHE A 371 15.32 14.56 -5.83
N SER A 372 15.03 13.27 -5.88
CA SER A 372 15.60 12.36 -6.87
C SER A 372 14.58 11.32 -7.33
N THR A 373 14.50 11.13 -8.65
CA THR A 373 13.72 10.04 -9.26
C THR A 373 14.68 8.99 -9.80
N ARG A 374 14.53 7.76 -9.32
CA ARG A 374 15.23 6.58 -9.80
C ARG A 374 14.23 5.62 -10.41
N GLU A 375 14.52 5.12 -11.61
CA GLU A 375 13.63 4.21 -12.32
C GLU A 375 14.43 3.27 -13.20
N SER A 376 14.07 1.99 -13.15
CA SER A 376 14.55 0.97 -14.08
C SER A 376 13.44 -0.01 -14.42
N LYS A 377 13.48 -0.54 -15.65
CA LYS A 377 12.60 -1.63 -16.04
C LYS A 377 13.06 -2.92 -15.38
N ILE A 378 12.14 -3.82 -15.04
CA ILE A 378 12.51 -5.13 -14.45
C ILE A 378 13.37 -5.94 -15.42
N SER A 379 13.20 -5.74 -16.73
CA SER A 379 14.05 -6.35 -17.76
C SER A 379 15.52 -5.92 -17.71
N GLU A 380 15.83 -4.75 -17.14
CA GLU A 380 17.19 -4.23 -16.95
C GLU A 380 17.80 -4.71 -15.62
N LEU A 381 16.96 -5.14 -14.66
CA LEU A 381 17.35 -5.55 -13.31
C LEU A 381 17.61 -7.06 -13.17
N LYS A 382 17.71 -7.82 -14.28
CA LYS A 382 17.87 -9.29 -14.28
C LYS A 382 19.03 -9.83 -13.44
N ASN A 383 20.05 -9.01 -13.19
CA ASN A 383 21.23 -9.37 -12.39
C ASN A 383 21.01 -9.18 -10.87
N VAL A 384 19.87 -8.62 -10.47
CA VAL A 384 19.51 -8.34 -9.08
C VAL A 384 18.55 -9.44 -8.58
N PRO A 385 18.79 -10.04 -7.40
CA PRO A 385 17.89 -11.03 -6.84
C PRO A 385 16.47 -10.48 -6.66
N ALA A 386 15.44 -11.26 -7.02
CA ALA A 386 14.04 -10.85 -6.91
C ALA A 386 13.63 -10.50 -5.46
N ALA A 387 14.27 -11.08 -4.45
CA ALA A 387 14.06 -10.73 -3.05
C ALA A 387 14.40 -9.26 -2.72
N LEU A 388 15.26 -8.61 -3.50
CA LEU A 388 15.57 -7.19 -3.31
C LEU A 388 14.50 -6.29 -3.90
N TYR A 389 13.66 -6.77 -4.83
CA TYR A 389 12.60 -5.96 -5.44
C TYR A 389 11.53 -5.52 -4.44
N THR A 390 11.42 -6.21 -3.31
CA THR A 390 10.49 -5.89 -2.23
C THR A 390 11.06 -4.92 -1.20
N ASP A 391 12.38 -4.72 -1.14
CA ASP A 391 13.02 -3.80 -0.19
C ASP A 391 13.41 -2.47 -0.90
N PRO A 392 12.72 -1.36 -0.61
CA PRO A 392 13.01 -0.06 -1.21
C PRO A 392 14.44 0.44 -0.93
N ASN A 393 15.06 0.04 0.19
CA ASN A 393 16.39 0.53 0.58
C ASN A 393 17.50 -0.15 -0.23
N GLU A 394 17.36 -1.47 -0.42
CA GLU A 394 18.34 -2.26 -1.16
C GLU A 394 18.20 -2.01 -2.67
N ILE A 395 16.97 -2.02 -3.21
CA ILE A 395 16.76 -1.86 -4.65
C ILE A 395 17.16 -0.48 -5.15
N ALA A 396 17.03 0.57 -4.33
CA ALA A 396 17.35 1.95 -4.71
C ALA A 396 18.78 2.13 -5.25
N GLN A 397 19.72 1.29 -4.81
CA GLN A 397 21.11 1.32 -5.26
C GLN A 397 21.30 0.78 -6.69
N HIS A 398 20.38 -0.08 -7.14
CA HIS A 398 20.40 -0.71 -8.46
C HIS A 398 19.59 0.06 -9.51
N LEU A 399 18.71 0.97 -9.08
CA LEU A 399 17.88 1.76 -9.99
C LEU A 399 18.69 2.90 -10.64
N THR A 400 18.43 3.13 -11.92
CA THR A 400 19.05 4.22 -12.67
C THR A 400 18.49 5.57 -12.22
N LEU A 401 19.37 6.50 -11.86
CA LEU A 401 19.00 7.88 -11.55
C LEU A 401 18.55 8.61 -12.81
N LYS A 402 17.31 9.10 -12.85
CA LYS A 402 16.72 9.81 -13.99
C LYS A 402 16.73 11.32 -13.78
N LEU A 403 16.40 11.76 -12.58
CA LEU A 403 16.28 13.17 -12.23
C LEU A 403 16.88 13.42 -10.85
N THR A 404 17.49 14.57 -10.68
CA THR A 404 17.91 15.08 -9.37
C THR A 404 17.82 16.58 -9.34
N GLU A 405 17.14 17.10 -8.33
CA GLU A 405 16.95 18.52 -8.10
C GLU A 405 17.31 18.85 -6.66
N CYS A 406 17.97 19.99 -6.47
CA CYS A 406 18.47 20.41 -5.16
C CYS A 406 18.01 21.84 -4.91
N GLU A 407 17.37 22.02 -3.77
CA GLU A 407 16.78 23.28 -3.36
C GLU A 407 17.30 23.63 -1.96
N LYS A 408 17.56 24.91 -1.76
CA LYS A 408 17.81 25.50 -0.45
C LYS A 408 16.50 26.11 0.04
N LEU A 409 16.04 25.69 1.20
CA LEU A 409 14.90 26.30 1.89
C LEU A 409 15.44 27.34 2.85
N GLU A 410 15.49 28.60 2.40
CA GLU A 410 15.97 29.72 3.21
C GLU A 410 14.96 30.03 4.31
N LEU A 411 15.45 30.09 5.55
CA LEU A 411 14.64 30.43 6.71
C LEU A 411 14.39 31.95 6.71
N PRO A 412 13.17 32.42 7.01
CA PRO A 412 12.89 33.84 7.14
C PRO A 412 13.77 34.50 8.22
N GLU A 413 14.24 35.72 7.96
CA GLU A 413 14.97 36.50 8.97
C GLU A 413 14.01 36.91 10.09
N THR A 414 14.20 36.37 11.28
CA THR A 414 13.50 36.83 12.49
C THR A 414 14.07 38.20 12.88
N ALA A 415 13.21 39.21 13.06
CA ALA A 415 13.65 40.49 13.61
C ALA A 415 14.34 40.26 14.96
N PRO A 416 15.50 40.88 15.24
CA PRO A 416 16.21 40.67 16.50
C PRO A 416 15.31 41.08 17.67
N GLN A 417 15.19 40.21 18.67
CA GLN A 417 14.54 40.56 19.92
C GLN A 417 15.27 41.77 20.55
N PRO A 418 14.56 42.81 21.03
CA PRO A 418 15.19 43.94 21.72
C PRO A 418 15.64 43.49 23.11
N GLY A 419 16.79 42.82 23.20
CA GLY A 419 17.29 42.21 24.44
C GLY A 419 18.74 42.53 24.80
N ASP A 420 19.63 42.67 23.82
CA ASP A 420 21.06 42.94 24.10
C ASP A 420 21.40 44.40 23.81
N LYS A 421 20.90 45.30 24.67
CA LYS A 421 21.57 46.58 24.86
C LYS A 421 22.78 46.34 25.73
N GLU A 422 23.91 46.12 25.07
CA GLU A 422 25.24 46.25 25.67
C GLU A 422 25.33 47.65 26.33
N ALA A 423 25.41 47.65 27.66
CA ALA A 423 25.61 48.88 28.41
C ALA A 423 27.03 49.39 28.15
N PRO A 424 27.23 50.66 27.74
CA PRO A 424 28.56 51.21 27.61
C PRO A 424 29.17 51.40 29.01
N GLN A 425 30.34 50.79 29.24
CA GLN A 425 31.28 51.20 30.29
C GLN A 425 32.52 51.81 29.67
#